data_AF-A0A7C2HW98-F1
#
_entry.id   AF-A0A7C2HW98-F1
#
_cell.length_a   1.000
_cell.length_b   1.000
_cell.length_c   1.000
_cell.angle_alpha   90.00
_cell.angle_beta   90.00
_cell.angle_gamma   90.00
#
_symmetry.space_group_name_H-M   'P 1'
#
loop_
_entity.id
_entity.type
_entity.pdbx_description
1 polymer ?
#
loop_
_entity_poly.entity_id
_entity_poly.type
_entity_poly.pdbx_seq_one_letter_code
_entity_poly.pdbx_strand_id
1 'polypeptide(L)' 'MRTTLELDDELMEALLARHPGRSKREAVEIAIREYLARDAATRLRELRGRLHLEDPSAELRRADHRRT' A
#
# COMPACT_ATOMS: atom_id res chain seq x y z
N MET A 1 -5.57 11.90 17.68
CA MET A 1 -6.13 11.18 18.86
C MET A 1 -4.96 10.68 19.70
N ARG A 2 -5.05 10.79 21.03
CA ARG A 2 -4.03 10.23 21.93
C ARG A 2 -4.57 8.91 22.47
N THR A 3 -3.79 7.85 22.34
CA THR A 3 -4.16 6.49 22.74
C THR A 3 -2.97 5.85 23.44
N THR A 4 -3.25 5.01 24.42
CA THR A 4 -2.28 4.11 25.06
C THR A 4 -2.51 2.71 24.50
N LEU A 5 -1.46 2.07 23.99
CA LEU A 5 -1.49 0.73 23.42
C LEU A 5 -0.36 -0.07 24.07
N GLU A 6 -0.64 -1.33 24.41
CA GLU A 6 0.39 -2.29 24.77
C GLU A 6 0.93 -2.89 23.47
N LEU A 7 2.25 -2.82 23.31
CA LEU A 7 2.97 -3.29 22.12
C LEU A 7 4.17 -4.09 22.60
N ASP A 8 4.55 -5.10 21.81
CA ASP A 8 5.79 -5.83 22.04
C ASP A 8 7.00 -4.89 21.92
N ASP A 9 7.90 -4.97 22.89
CA ASP A 9 9.05 -4.07 22.98
C ASP A 9 10.05 -4.33 21.84
N GLU A 10 10.31 -5.59 21.50
CA GLU A 10 11.22 -5.95 20.42
C GLU A 10 10.72 -5.42 19.07
N LEU A 11 9.40 -5.49 18.84
CA LEU A 11 8.76 -4.90 17.67
C LEU A 11 8.95 -3.38 17.60
N MET A 12 8.78 -2.68 18.72
CA MET A 12 8.95 -1.22 18.76
C MET A 12 10.41 -0.83 18.53
N GLU A 13 11.34 -1.53 19.15
CA GLU A 13 12.78 -1.28 18.97
C GLU A 13 13.21 -1.57 17.53
N ALA A 14 12.73 -2.66 16.92
CA ALA A 14 12.96 -2.95 15.51
C ALA A 14 12.41 -1.86 14.58
N LEU A 15 11.23 -1.30 14.90
CA LEU A 15 10.66 -0.19 14.15
C LEU A 15 11.54 1.08 14.27
N LEU A 16 11.96 1.44 15.48
CA LEU A 16 12.80 2.61 15.73
C LEU A 16 14.18 2.49 15.08
N ALA A 17 14.78 1.31 15.10
CA ALA A 17 16.06 1.04 14.44
C ALA A 17 16.00 1.31 12.92
N ARG A 18 14.84 1.12 12.29
CA ARG A 18 14.59 1.43 10.87
C ARG A 18 14.30 2.90 10.60
N HIS A 19 14.03 3.68 11.65
CA HIS A 19 13.68 5.10 11.57
C HIS A 19 14.55 5.95 12.54
N PRO A 20 15.88 5.99 12.34
CA PRO A 20 16.77 6.72 13.23
C PRO A 20 16.41 8.21 13.30
N GLY A 21 16.47 8.78 14.50
CA GLY A 21 16.15 10.19 14.76
C GLY A 21 14.66 10.54 14.78
N ARG A 22 13.76 9.55 14.61
CA ARG A 22 12.31 9.77 14.73
C ARG A 22 11.82 9.47 16.14
N SER A 23 10.80 10.20 16.56
CA SER A 23 10.08 9.86 17.79
C SER A 23 9.26 8.58 17.62
N LYS A 24 8.96 7.89 18.74
CA LYS A 24 8.07 6.71 18.77
C LYS A 24 6.75 6.95 18.04
N ARG A 25 6.14 8.13 18.26
CA ARG A 25 4.89 8.51 17.59
C ARG A 25 5.05 8.58 16.07
N GLU A 26 6.09 9.27 15.59
CA GLU A 26 6.30 9.43 14.15
C GLU A 26 6.58 8.09 13.46
N ALA A 27 7.39 7.24 14.08
CA ALA A 27 7.70 5.91 13.56
C ALA A 27 6.43 5.04 13.45
N VAL A 28 5.58 5.04 14.49
CA VAL A 28 4.30 4.33 14.47
C VAL A 28 3.36 4.89 13.39
N GLU A 29 3.27 6.20 13.25
CA GLU A 29 2.44 6.82 12.20
C GLU A 29 2.92 6.47 10.78
N ILE A 30 4.25 6.41 10.57
CA ILE A 30 4.85 5.95 9.31
C ILE A 30 4.46 4.48 9.07
N ALA A 31 4.66 3.61 10.05
CA ALA A 31 4.33 2.19 9.94
C ALA A 31 2.86 1.95 9.58
N ILE A 32 1.93 2.67 10.23
CA ILE A 32 0.50 2.57 9.93
C ILE A 32 0.20 3.02 8.49
N ARG A 33 0.78 4.14 8.04
CA ARG A 33 0.58 4.62 6.66
C ARG A 33 1.07 3.60 5.64
N GLU A 34 2.25 3.02 5.88
CA GLU A 34 2.78 2.02 4.96
C GLU A 34 1.96 0.72 4.98
N TYR A 35 1.47 0.28 6.14
CA TYR A 35 0.56 -0.86 6.24
C TYR A 35 -0.70 -0.64 5.39
N LEU A 36 -1.36 0.51 5.55
CA LEU A 36 -2.58 0.83 4.79
C LEU A 36 -2.32 0.89 3.28
N ALA A 37 -1.17 1.43 2.86
CA ALA A 37 -0.79 1.46 1.45
C ALA A 37 -0.57 0.04 0.87
N ARG A 38 0.06 -0.86 1.64
CA ARG A 38 0.29 -2.26 1.23
C ARG A 38 -1.01 -3.07 1.25
N ASP A 39 -1.88 -2.86 2.23
CA ASP A 39 -3.18 -3.51 2.34
C ASP A 39 -4.07 -3.16 1.13
N ALA A 40 -4.12 -1.88 0.73
CA ALA A 40 -4.88 -1.46 -0.45
C ALA A 40 -4.44 -2.23 -1.73
N ALA A 41 -3.13 -2.38 -1.94
CA ALA A 41 -2.61 -3.15 -3.06
C ALA A 41 -2.91 -4.65 -2.93
N THR A 42 -2.90 -5.19 -1.71
CA THR A 42 -3.21 -6.60 -1.44
C THR A 42 -4.67 -6.90 -1.75
N ARG A 43 -5.60 -6.09 -1.24
CA ARG A 43 -7.03 -6.21 -1.54
C ARG A 43 -7.34 -6.11 -3.03
N LEU A 44 -6.68 -5.20 -3.75
CA LEU A 44 -6.84 -5.11 -5.20
C LEU A 44 -6.41 -6.41 -5.91
N ARG A 45 -5.31 -7.04 -5.47
CA ARG A 45 -4.86 -8.33 -6.01
C ARG A 45 -5.81 -9.47 -5.67
N GLU A 46 -6.45 -9.47 -4.52
CA GLU A 46 -7.44 -10.48 -4.14
C GLU A 46 -8.71 -10.46 -5.01
N LEU A 47 -9.02 -9.30 -5.61
CA LEU A 47 -10.11 -9.16 -6.57
C LEU A 47 -9.76 -9.69 -7.98
N ARG A 48 -8.49 -10.06 -8.20
CA ARG A 48 -8.03 -10.62 -9.48
C ARG A 48 -8.83 -11.88 -9.82
N GLY A 49 -9.38 -11.93 -11.02
CA GLY A 49 -10.21 -13.05 -11.49
C GLY A 49 -11.67 -13.01 -11.01
N ARG A 50 -12.05 -12.07 -10.15
CA ARG A 50 -13.46 -11.81 -9.77
C ARG A 50 -14.07 -10.66 -10.56
N LEU A 51 -13.26 -9.72 -11.00
CA LEU A 51 -13.66 -8.63 -11.89
C LEU A 51 -13.51 -9.08 -13.34
N HIS A 52 -14.63 -9.17 -14.05
CA HIS A 52 -14.62 -9.27 -15.51
C HIS A 52 -14.41 -7.87 -16.07
N LEU A 53 -13.18 -7.58 -16.50
CA LEU A 53 -12.85 -6.35 -17.21
C LEU A 53 -12.84 -6.67 -18.69
N GLU A 54 -13.66 -5.98 -19.47
CA GLU A 54 -13.57 -6.01 -20.92
C GLU A 54 -12.20 -5.48 -21.34
N ASP A 55 -11.54 -6.16 -22.29
CA ASP A 55 -10.24 -5.75 -22.82
C ASP A 55 -10.39 -5.09 -24.21
N PRO A 56 -10.56 -3.76 -24.29
CA PRO A 56 -10.65 -3.04 -25.56
C PRO A 56 -9.29 -2.80 -26.20
N SER A 57 -8.20 -3.35 -25.67
CA SER A 57 -6.83 -2.99 -26.09
C SER A 57 -6.58 -3.22 -27.59
N ALA A 58 -7.21 -4.24 -28.18
CA ALA A 58 -7.12 -4.49 -29.62
C ALA A 58 -7.75 -3.36 -30.45
N GLU A 59 -8.91 -2.85 -30.04
CA GLU A 59 -9.59 -1.75 -30.73
C GLU A 59 -8.86 -0.42 -30.56
N LEU A 60 -8.35 -0.16 -29.36
CA LEU A 60 -7.56 1.04 -29.07
C LEU A 60 -6.26 1.08 -29.88
N ARG A 61 -5.50 -0.03 -29.94
CA ARG A 61 -4.29 -0.12 -30.78
C ARG A 61 -4.60 0.07 -32.26
N ARG A 62 -5.70 -0.51 -32.76
CA ARG A 62 -6.14 -0.31 -34.16
C ARG A 62 -6.53 1.14 -34.45
N ALA A 63 -7.10 1.86 -33.48
CA ALA A 63 -7.43 3.27 -33.63
C ALA A 63 -6.17 4.15 -33.73
N ASP A 64 -5.12 3.80 -32.98
CA ASP A 64 -3.85 4.54 -32.96
C ASP A 64 -3.10 4.43 -34.31
N HIS A 65 -3.00 3.22 -34.86
CA HIS A 65 -2.36 2.96 -36.16
C HIS A 65 -3.09 3.58 -37.36
N ARG A 66 -4.37 3.96 -37.22
CA ARG A 66 -5.14 4.64 -38.28
C ARG A 66 -4.92 6.16 -38.31
N ARG A 67 -4.21 6.70 -37.33
CA ARG A 67 -4.01 8.14 -37.14
C ARG A 67 -2.61 8.63 -37.52
N THR A 68 -1.70 7.70 -37.82
CA THR A 68 -0.35 7.90 -38.40
C THR A 68 -0.34 7.56 -39.87
#